data_AF-A0A937SZ91-F1
#
_entry.id   AF-A0A937SZ91-F1
#
_cell.length_a   1.000
_cell.length_b   1.000
_cell.length_c   1.000
_cell.angle_alpha   90.00
_cell.angle_beta   90.00
_cell.angle_gamma   90.00
#
_symmetry.space_group_name_H-M   'P 1'
#
loop_
_entity.id
_entity.type
_entity.pdbx_description
1 polymer ?
#
loop_
_entity_poly.entity_id
_entity_poly.type
_entity_poly.pdbx_seq_one_letter_code
_entity_poly.pdbx_strand_id
1 'polypeptide(L)'
;MPEEPISPSEALEPSWRPLGSLQRRVAGVLIEKAKTTPDAYPMSLNALTSGSNQKSNRSPQMNVAPTDVEQSLDELREMGAVTEIQGSGRVVKYRHRMYDWLGVDKTELAVMAELLLRGEQTVGELRARASRMERISGMEELRP
;
A
#
# COMPACT_ATOMS: atom_id res chain seq x y z
N MET A 1 -36.81 -29.68 -7.84
CA MET A 1 -35.73 -28.82 -8.37
C MET A 1 -34.48 -29.23 -7.61
N PRO A 2 -33.47 -29.86 -8.24
CA PRO A 2 -32.18 -30.02 -7.58
C PRO A 2 -31.55 -28.63 -7.46
N GLU A 3 -31.10 -28.28 -6.25
CA GLU A 3 -30.28 -27.08 -6.04
C GLU A 3 -28.96 -27.26 -6.80
N GLU A 4 -28.70 -26.38 -7.76
CA GLU A 4 -27.42 -26.36 -8.45
C GLU A 4 -26.31 -26.04 -7.43
N PRO A 5 -25.18 -26.78 -7.43
CA PRO A 5 -24.06 -26.43 -6.58
C PRO A 5 -23.49 -25.09 -7.05
N ILE A 6 -23.47 -24.13 -6.14
CA ILE A 6 -22.79 -22.83 -6.31
C ILE A 6 -21.36 -23.09 -6.81
N SER A 7 -21.05 -22.59 -8.00
CA SER A 7 -19.74 -22.72 -8.64
C SER A 7 -18.65 -22.11 -7.73
N PRO A 8 -17.48 -22.73 -7.54
CA PRO A 8 -16.36 -22.18 -6.75
C PRO A 8 -15.75 -20.87 -7.29
N SER A 9 -16.37 -20.23 -8.28
CA SER A 9 -15.85 -19.11 -9.06
C SER A 9 -16.66 -17.83 -8.87
N GLU A 10 -17.02 -17.51 -7.63
CA GLU A 10 -17.33 -16.13 -7.19
C GLU A 10 -16.18 -15.56 -6.35
N ALA A 11 -14.94 -16.00 -6.61
CA ALA A 11 -13.78 -15.22 -6.19
C ALA A 11 -13.90 -13.87 -6.90
N LEU A 12 -14.30 -12.83 -6.16
CA LEU A 12 -14.38 -11.44 -6.62
C LEU A 12 -13.16 -11.16 -7.50
N GLU A 13 -13.42 -10.92 -8.80
CA GLU A 13 -12.38 -10.52 -9.74
C GLU A 13 -11.53 -9.42 -9.08
N PRO A 14 -10.20 -9.54 -9.07
CA PRO A 14 -9.38 -8.63 -8.30
C PRO A 14 -9.65 -7.19 -8.75
N SER A 15 -10.10 -6.34 -7.81
CA SER A 15 -10.44 -4.93 -8.10
C SER A 15 -9.22 -4.07 -8.43
N TRP A 16 -8.02 -4.64 -8.33
CA TRP A 16 -6.78 -3.93 -8.52
C TRP A 16 -6.53 -3.58 -9.99
N ARG A 17 -5.78 -2.49 -10.18
CA ARG A 17 -5.37 -1.99 -11.49
C ARG A 17 -3.86 -1.72 -11.48
N PRO A 18 -3.17 -1.79 -12.64
CA PRO A 18 -1.77 -1.42 -12.71
C PRO A 18 -1.53 0.01 -12.19
N LEU A 19 -0.58 0.15 -11.27
CA LEU A 19 -0.20 1.45 -10.71
C LEU A 19 0.96 2.09 -11.49
N GLY A 20 0.85 3.39 -11.76
CA GLY A 20 1.94 4.24 -12.21
C GLY A 20 3.04 4.41 -11.16
N SER A 21 4.20 4.94 -11.56
CA SER A 21 5.37 5.06 -10.67
C SER A 21 5.09 5.87 -9.39
N LEU A 22 4.40 7.00 -9.52
CA LEU A 22 4.04 7.85 -8.39
C LEU A 22 2.95 7.22 -7.53
N GLN A 23 1.94 6.61 -8.13
CA GLN A 23 0.89 5.89 -7.41
C GLN A 23 1.46 4.76 -6.55
N ARG A 24 2.42 3.99 -7.07
CA ARG A 24 3.15 2.97 -6.27
C ARG A 24 3.85 3.59 -5.08
N ARG A 25 4.55 4.72 -5.29
CA ARG A 25 5.23 5.44 -4.21
C ARG A 25 4.25 5.87 -3.13
N VAL A 26 3.16 6.55 -3.50
CA VAL A 26 2.16 7.06 -2.56
C VAL A 26 1.47 5.92 -1.81
N ALA A 27 1.04 4.87 -2.50
CA ALA A 27 0.43 3.69 -1.89
C ALA A 27 1.39 2.97 -0.95
N GLY A 28 2.65 2.78 -1.35
CA GLY A 28 3.69 2.18 -0.51
C GLY A 28 3.96 2.98 0.77
N VAL A 29 3.98 4.32 0.68
CA VAL A 29 4.14 5.20 1.86
C VAL A 29 2.96 5.04 2.82
N LEU A 30 1.73 5.02 2.31
CA LEU A 30 0.54 4.80 3.16
C LEU A 30 0.61 3.47 3.90
N ILE A 31 0.96 2.38 3.21
CA ILE A 31 1.09 1.05 3.82
C ILE A 31 2.21 1.04 4.88
N GLU A 32 3.40 1.55 4.53
CA GLU A 32 4.55 1.60 5.43
C GLU A 32 4.20 2.35 6.72
N LYS A 33 3.57 3.52 6.62
CA LYS A 33 3.25 4.34 7.78
C LYS A 33 2.07 3.82 8.58
N ALA A 34 1.10 3.16 7.96
CA ALA A 34 0.03 2.48 8.69
C ALA A 34 0.58 1.38 9.62
N LYS A 35 1.62 0.65 9.17
CA LYS A 35 2.23 -0.45 9.95
C LYS A 35 3.31 0.02 10.93
N THR A 36 4.13 1.01 10.57
CA THR A 36 5.30 1.42 11.38
C THR A 36 5.02 2.61 12.29
N THR A 37 4.05 3.46 11.96
CA THR A 37 3.76 4.70 12.69
C THR A 37 2.24 4.93 12.78
N PRO A 38 1.49 4.05 13.47
CA PRO A 38 0.03 4.10 13.50
C PRO A 38 -0.51 5.43 14.08
N ASP A 39 0.22 6.05 15.02
CA ASP A 39 -0.16 7.34 15.61
C ASP A 39 -0.18 8.50 14.59
N ALA A 40 0.60 8.39 13.51
CA ALA A 40 0.68 9.36 12.43
C ALA A 40 -0.30 9.06 11.28
N TYR A 41 -1.12 8.01 11.42
CA TYR A 41 -2.07 7.54 10.41
C TYR A 41 -3.53 7.79 10.85
N PRO A 42 -4.45 8.22 9.96
CA PRO A 42 -4.28 8.48 8.52
C PRO A 42 -3.43 9.73 8.23
N MET A 43 -2.82 9.78 7.05
CA MET A 43 -1.78 10.77 6.71
C MET A 43 -2.35 11.97 5.95
N SER A 44 -1.80 13.16 6.20
CA SER A 44 -2.10 14.36 5.39
C SER A 44 -1.28 14.38 4.09
N LEU A 45 -1.67 15.24 3.14
CA LEU A 45 -0.92 15.48 1.89
C LEU A 45 0.56 15.80 2.16
N ASN A 46 0.84 16.72 3.08
CA ASN A 46 2.22 17.11 3.43
C ASN A 46 3.05 15.93 3.96
N ALA A 47 2.44 15.07 4.78
CA ALA A 47 3.11 13.89 5.33
C ALA A 47 3.41 12.86 4.22
N LEU A 48 2.50 12.71 3.24
CA LEU A 48 2.68 11.83 2.09
C LEU A 48 3.74 12.34 1.12
N THR A 49 3.78 13.65 0.84
CA THR A 49 4.87 14.26 0.06
C THR A 49 6.22 14.06 0.73
N SER A 50 6.30 14.32 2.03
CA SER A 50 7.53 14.10 2.81
C SER A 50 7.94 12.62 2.81
N GLY A 51 6.97 11.71 2.96
CA GLY A 51 7.18 10.26 2.93
C GLY A 51 7.62 9.75 1.57
N SER A 52 7.12 10.34 0.50
CA SER A 52 7.45 10.01 -0.89
C SER A 52 8.88 10.39 -1.25
N ASN A 53 9.40 11.48 -0.65
CA ASN A 53 10.73 12.04 -0.89
C ASN A 53 11.79 11.60 0.15
N GLN A 54 11.50 10.60 1.00
CA GLN A 54 12.49 10.11 1.97
C GLN A 54 13.75 9.57 1.28
N LYS A 55 14.92 9.87 1.86
CA LYS A 55 16.23 9.44 1.34
C LYS A 55 16.50 7.95 1.58
N SER A 56 15.89 7.37 2.60
CA SER A 56 16.02 5.95 2.95
C SER A 56 14.77 5.20 2.55
N ASN A 57 14.93 3.89 2.31
CA ASN A 57 13.84 2.98 1.99
C ASN A 57 13.03 3.36 0.73
N ARG A 58 13.66 4.07 -0.21
CA ARG A 58 13.09 4.44 -1.51
C ARG A 58 14.07 4.09 -2.62
N SER A 59 13.59 3.41 -3.65
CA SER A 59 14.33 3.19 -4.89
C SER A 59 13.35 3.21 -6.07
N PRO A 60 13.49 4.13 -7.04
CA PRO A 60 14.47 5.22 -7.09
C PRO A 60 14.18 6.30 -6.05
N GLN A 61 15.18 7.14 -5.72
CA GLN A 61 14.90 8.38 -5.01
C GLN A 61 14.07 9.30 -5.93
N MET A 62 13.09 9.99 -5.35
CA MET A 62 12.22 10.91 -6.07
C MET A 62 12.22 12.28 -5.39
N ASN A 63 11.83 13.29 -6.16
CA ASN A 63 11.52 14.62 -5.67
C ASN A 63 10.17 15.05 -6.25
N VAL A 64 9.09 14.64 -5.57
CA VAL A 64 7.71 14.84 -6.03
C VAL A 64 7.14 16.12 -5.42
N ALA A 65 6.38 16.88 -6.21
CA ALA A 65 5.69 18.06 -5.72
C ALA A 65 4.39 17.67 -4.99
N PRO A 66 3.88 18.49 -4.05
CA PRO A 66 2.60 18.23 -3.40
C PRO A 66 1.43 18.07 -4.37
N THR A 67 1.41 18.83 -5.47
CA THR A 67 0.38 18.76 -6.51
C THR A 67 0.36 17.40 -7.23
N ASP A 68 1.54 16.82 -7.47
CA ASP A 68 1.63 15.51 -8.12
C ASP A 68 1.12 14.40 -7.18
N VAL A 69 1.43 14.53 -5.87
CA VAL A 69 0.93 13.61 -4.85
C VAL A 69 -0.58 13.71 -4.69
N GLU A 70 -1.13 14.92 -4.74
CA GLU A 70 -2.57 15.17 -4.70
C GLU A 70 -3.28 14.51 -5.90
N GLN A 71 -2.79 14.75 -7.12
CA GLN A 71 -3.32 14.10 -8.32
C GLN A 71 -3.24 12.57 -8.20
N SER A 72 -2.11 12.03 -7.74
CA SER A 72 -1.94 10.59 -7.54
C SER A 72 -2.90 10.03 -6.48
N LEU A 73 -3.27 10.80 -5.46
CA LEU A 73 -4.24 10.37 -4.45
C LEU A 73 -5.64 10.31 -5.03
N ASP A 74 -6.02 11.27 -5.87
CA ASP A 74 -7.33 11.27 -6.53
C ASP A 74 -7.46 10.07 -7.47
N GLU A 75 -6.45 9.79 -8.29
CA GLU A 75 -6.43 8.59 -9.14
C GLU A 75 -6.51 7.29 -8.32
N LEU A 76 -5.78 7.20 -7.20
CA LEU A 76 -5.85 6.04 -6.29
C LEU A 76 -7.22 5.90 -5.60
N ARG A 77 -7.92 7.02 -5.36
CA ARG A 77 -9.29 7.01 -4.81
C ARG A 77 -10.30 6.53 -5.82
N GLU A 78 -10.20 6.98 -7.07
CA GLU A 78 -11.04 6.51 -8.17
C GLU A 78 -10.90 5.00 -8.39
N MET A 79 -9.70 4.45 -8.19
CA MET A 79 -9.44 3.00 -8.24
C MET A 79 -9.93 2.25 -7.00
N GLY A 80 -10.33 2.94 -5.94
CA GLY A 80 -10.73 2.35 -4.65
C GLY A 80 -9.57 1.89 -3.77
N ALA A 81 -8.32 2.17 -4.14
CA ALA A 81 -7.12 1.79 -3.40
C ALA A 81 -6.86 2.69 -2.16
N VAL A 82 -7.36 3.92 -2.18
CA VAL A 82 -7.23 4.91 -1.11
C VAL A 82 -8.60 5.52 -0.80
N THR A 83 -8.81 5.97 0.42
CA THR A 83 -9.99 6.75 0.78
C THR A 83 -9.61 7.96 1.63
N GLU A 84 -10.35 9.02 1.39
CA GLU A 84 -10.25 10.26 2.14
C GLU A 84 -10.99 10.13 3.48
N ILE A 85 -10.37 10.60 4.55
CA ILE A 85 -10.94 10.64 5.89
C ILE A 85 -11.18 12.10 6.25
N GLN A 86 -12.45 12.47 6.22
CA GLN A 86 -12.92 13.73 6.76
C GLN A 86 -12.97 13.60 8.29
N GLY A 87 -11.98 14.17 8.96
CA GLY A 87 -11.98 14.31 10.40
C GLY A 87 -12.64 15.62 10.86
N SER A 88 -12.72 15.82 12.18
CA SER A 88 -13.18 17.09 12.78
C SER A 88 -12.24 18.28 12.53
N GLY A 89 -11.06 18.06 11.98
CA GLY A 89 -10.06 19.09 11.70
C GLY A 89 -10.13 19.61 10.26
N ARG A 90 -9.48 20.76 10.01
CA ARG A 90 -9.42 21.39 8.68
C ARG A 90 -8.57 20.64 7.65
N VAL A 91 -7.73 19.71 8.08
CA VAL A 91 -6.76 19.03 7.21
C VAL A 91 -7.31 17.68 6.78
N VAL A 92 -7.47 17.51 5.47
CA VAL A 92 -7.83 16.25 4.83
C VAL A 92 -6.74 15.19 5.10
N LYS A 93 -7.17 13.97 5.44
CA LYS A 93 -6.29 12.83 5.66
C LYS A 93 -6.66 11.68 4.75
N TYR A 94 -5.72 10.79 4.47
CA TYR A 94 -5.88 9.66 3.55
C TYR A 94 -5.51 8.36 4.24
N ARG A 95 -6.28 7.31 3.97
CA ARG A 95 -6.01 5.93 4.38
C ARG A 95 -6.02 5.00 3.16
N HIS A 96 -5.15 4.00 3.15
CA HIS A 96 -5.17 2.94 2.15
C HIS A 96 -6.29 1.93 2.40
N ARG A 97 -6.75 1.26 1.33
CA ARG A 97 -7.66 0.12 1.31
C ARG A 97 -6.99 -1.15 0.74
N MET A 98 -5.66 -1.15 0.72
CA MET A 98 -4.83 -2.13 0.01
C MET A 98 -5.01 -3.60 0.46
N TYR A 99 -5.51 -3.87 1.68
CA TYR A 99 -5.86 -5.22 2.10
C TYR A 99 -6.95 -5.81 1.20
N ASP A 100 -8.13 -5.16 1.18
CA ASP A 100 -9.26 -5.59 0.37
C ASP A 100 -8.99 -5.41 -1.13
N TRP A 101 -8.31 -4.32 -1.50
CA TRP A 101 -8.07 -3.97 -2.90
C TRP A 101 -7.14 -4.95 -3.62
N LEU A 102 -6.09 -5.44 -2.93
CA LEU A 102 -5.20 -6.48 -3.45
C LEU A 102 -5.66 -7.90 -3.09
N GLY A 103 -6.53 -8.07 -2.10
CA GLY A 103 -6.92 -9.39 -1.59
C GLY A 103 -5.79 -10.09 -0.82
N VAL A 104 -5.04 -9.34 -0.01
CA VAL A 104 -3.83 -9.82 0.68
C VAL A 104 -3.93 -9.71 2.20
N ASP A 105 -3.17 -10.55 2.90
CA ASP A 105 -3.04 -10.51 4.35
C ASP A 105 -2.00 -9.47 4.83
N LYS A 106 -1.74 -9.45 6.15
CA LYS A 106 -0.80 -8.51 6.78
C LYS A 106 0.67 -8.73 6.43
N THR A 107 1.08 -9.97 6.18
CA THR A 107 2.44 -10.34 5.82
C THR A 107 2.68 -10.03 4.35
N GLU A 108 1.76 -10.48 3.49
CA GLU A 108 1.76 -10.19 2.06
C GLU A 108 1.75 -8.68 1.80
N LEU A 109 0.92 -7.91 2.52
CA LEU A 109 0.89 -6.45 2.37
C LEU A 109 2.22 -5.79 2.76
N ALA A 110 2.94 -6.33 3.76
CA ALA A 110 4.26 -5.82 4.13
C ALA A 110 5.29 -6.06 3.02
N VAL A 111 5.25 -7.24 2.39
CA VAL A 111 6.08 -7.56 1.21
C VAL A 111 5.73 -6.63 0.04
N MET A 112 4.44 -6.43 -0.22
CA MET A 112 3.97 -5.51 -1.27
C MET A 112 4.44 -4.08 -1.04
N ALA A 113 4.43 -3.59 0.21
CA ALA A 113 4.97 -2.27 0.51
C ALA A 113 6.45 -2.14 0.13
N GLU A 114 7.28 -3.13 0.43
CA GLU A 114 8.71 -3.11 0.04
C GLU A 114 8.88 -3.11 -1.48
N LEU A 115 8.11 -3.93 -2.21
CA LEU A 115 8.15 -3.98 -3.67
C LEU A 115 7.69 -2.65 -4.30
N LEU A 116 6.65 -2.02 -3.76
CA LEU A 116 6.17 -0.71 -4.21
C LEU A 116 7.18 0.41 -3.96
N LEU A 117 7.92 0.34 -2.85
CA LEU A 117 8.85 1.40 -2.43
C LEU A 117 10.26 1.26 -3.02
N ARG A 118 10.71 0.04 -3.31
CA ARG A 118 12.10 -0.23 -3.74
C ARG A 118 12.24 -1.11 -4.99
N GLY A 119 11.14 -1.61 -5.55
CA GLY A 119 11.16 -2.50 -6.70
C GLY A 119 11.61 -3.93 -6.37
N GLU A 120 12.16 -4.60 -7.38
CA GLU A 120 12.64 -5.98 -7.30
C GLU A 120 13.72 -6.13 -6.22
N GLN A 121 13.56 -7.16 -5.40
CA GLN A 121 14.43 -7.47 -4.27
C GLN A 121 14.53 -8.99 -4.14
N THR A 122 15.63 -9.48 -3.60
CA THR A 122 15.76 -10.89 -3.27
C THR A 122 14.82 -11.28 -2.12
N VAL A 123 14.44 -12.56 -2.04
CA VAL A 123 13.58 -13.07 -0.94
C VAL A 123 14.19 -12.78 0.44
N GLY A 124 15.52 -12.91 0.58
CA GLY A 124 16.22 -12.60 1.82
C GLY A 124 16.12 -11.12 2.22
N GLU A 125 16.22 -10.20 1.24
CA GLU A 125 16.03 -8.77 1.49
C GLU A 125 14.58 -8.45 1.86
N LEU A 126 13.61 -9.02 1.15
CA LEU A 126 12.18 -8.84 1.45
C LEU A 126 11.87 -9.29 2.87
N ARG A 127 12.34 -10.49 3.26
CA ARG A 127 12.18 -10.97 4.65
C ARG A 127 12.72 -9.95 5.66
N ALA A 128 13.96 -9.51 5.48
CA ALA A 128 14.62 -8.62 6.44
C ALA A 128 13.96 -7.23 6.52
N ARG A 129 13.49 -6.69 5.38
CA ARG A 129 12.93 -5.34 5.31
C ARG A 129 11.45 -5.31 5.69
N ALA A 130 10.64 -6.23 5.16
CA ALA A 130 9.22 -6.36 5.49
C ALA A 130 9.01 -6.76 6.97
N SER A 131 9.97 -7.45 7.59
CA SER A 131 9.95 -7.77 9.04
C SER A 131 9.82 -6.55 9.96
N ARG A 132 10.14 -5.34 9.46
CA ARG A 132 9.96 -4.08 10.20
C ARG A 132 8.50 -3.62 10.26
N MET A 133 7.68 -4.10 9.33
CA MET A 133 6.27 -3.77 9.17
C MET A 133 5.36 -4.87 9.72
N GLU A 134 5.72 -6.14 9.50
CA GLU A 134 5.01 -7.31 10.02
C GLU A 134 6.02 -8.41 10.31
N ARG A 135 5.92 -9.10 11.45
CA ARG A 135 6.89 -10.13 11.81
C ARG A 135 6.77 -11.34 10.87
N ILE A 136 7.89 -11.72 10.25
CA ILE A 136 8.00 -12.90 9.38
C ILE A 136 8.97 -13.89 10.04
N SER A 137 8.50 -15.06 10.45
CA SER A 137 9.30 -15.98 11.29
C SER A 137 10.30 -16.81 10.48
N GLY A 138 9.96 -17.13 9.23
CA GLY A 138 10.74 -18.01 8.36
C GLY A 138 10.73 -17.56 6.90
N MET A 139 11.62 -18.14 6.08
CA MET A 139 11.55 -17.93 4.61
C MET A 139 10.36 -18.68 4.00
N GLU A 140 9.86 -19.68 4.71
CA GLU A 140 8.72 -20.52 4.35
C GLU A 140 7.43 -19.70 4.25
N GLU A 141 7.27 -18.67 5.09
CA GLU A 141 6.14 -17.73 5.05
C GLU A 141 6.13 -16.82 3.81
N LEU A 142 7.22 -16.80 3.03
CA LEU A 142 7.34 -16.01 1.80
C LEU A 142 7.27 -16.88 0.53
N ARG A 143 7.02 -18.18 0.68
CA ARG A 143 6.88 -19.08 -0.46
C ARG A 143 5.41 -19.05 -0.94
N PRO A 144 5.18 -18.99 -2.27
CA PRO A 144 3.84 -19.10 -2.85
C PRO A 144 3.16 -20.44 -2.53
#